data_AF-A0A8T4UIZ3-F1
#
_entry.id   AF-A0A8T4UIZ3-F1
#
_cell.length_a   1.000
_cell.length_b   1.000
_cell.length_c   1.000
_cell.angle_alpha   90.00
_cell.angle_beta   90.00
_cell.angle_gamma   90.00
#
_symmetry.space_group_name_H-M   'P 1'
#
loop_
_entity.id
_entity.type
_entity.pdbx_description
1 polymer ?
#
loop_
_entity_poly.entity_id
_entity_poly.type
_entity_poly.pdbx_seq_one_letter_code
_entity_poly.pdbx_strand_id
1 'polypeptide(L)'
;MKIKLIFGLFVISLILISGCSKEQSTSYDLIKVYSFIDKEPSVDDTNIIKLNLNKNDCELRKLSTIILYKYDENYKDYLSKEFKIEENSNNKNLITNDEVIQTIKRIESQHPNYNSSIILFYTFCEFKDKNLWVDINGEKISLAKFFGGTIFGNILNQSEKDFIKLVNEEAETNNISLCEKYDITDVTNRTICYTMVGIELKDTSVCENLKEEQNIDFCYTNIIERGEGFSICDKLEEENKAKCIGYGVLLMLASGECEKEKENSKELCYELSAERLKEASLCNKVYEKHIGLCDRY
;
A
#
# COMPACT_ATOMS: atom_id res chain seq x y z
N MET A 1 -0.99 16.50 -74.50
CA MET A 1 0.23 16.56 -73.66
C MET A 1 -0.26 16.38 -72.21
N LYS A 2 -0.47 15.14 -71.71
CA LYS A 2 0.50 14.26 -71.00
C LYS A 2 1.49 15.12 -70.19
N ILE A 3 1.53 15.07 -68.85
CA ILE A 3 1.87 13.91 -68.02
C ILE A 3 1.19 13.97 -66.63
N LYS A 4 0.60 12.82 -66.22
CA LYS A 4 0.27 12.43 -64.84
C LYS A 4 1.55 12.07 -64.09
N LEU A 5 1.70 12.40 -62.80
CA LEU A 5 2.46 11.55 -61.87
C LEU A 5 2.04 11.80 -60.39
N ILE A 6 1.16 10.91 -59.91
CA ILE A 6 1.20 10.18 -58.62
C ILE A 6 1.58 11.00 -57.37
N PHE A 7 0.56 11.44 -56.61
CA PHE A 7 0.64 11.57 -55.15
C PHE A 7 -0.09 10.38 -54.54
N GLY A 8 0.68 9.32 -54.28
CA GLY A 8 0.25 8.14 -53.55
C GLY A 8 0.83 8.14 -52.15
N LEU A 9 -0.03 7.89 -51.16
CA LEU A 9 0.27 7.18 -49.91
C LEU A 9 1.53 7.60 -49.12
N PHE A 10 1.42 8.62 -48.26
CA PHE A 10 2.25 8.75 -47.05
C PHE A 10 1.54 9.62 -45.99
N VAL A 11 0.40 9.13 -45.46
CA VAL A 11 -0.22 9.69 -44.23
C VAL A 11 -0.61 8.58 -43.22
N ILE A 12 -0.30 7.30 -43.50
CA ILE A 12 -0.58 6.21 -42.56
C ILE A 12 0.73 5.51 -42.24
N SER A 13 1.51 6.06 -41.30
CA SER A 13 2.55 5.36 -40.53
C SER A 13 3.19 6.35 -39.55
N LEU A 14 2.53 6.59 -38.40
CA LEU A 14 3.13 6.83 -37.06
C LEU A 14 2.09 7.35 -36.03
N ILE A 15 0.91 6.72 -35.95
CA ILE A 15 0.08 6.75 -34.73
C ILE A 15 -0.36 5.30 -34.48
N LEU A 16 0.62 4.46 -34.12
CA LEU A 16 0.40 3.21 -33.38
C LEU A 16 1.02 3.38 -31.99
N ILE A 17 0.74 4.52 -31.34
CA ILE A 17 0.84 4.60 -29.89
C ILE A 17 -0.48 4.01 -29.40
N SER A 18 -0.39 3.01 -28.55
CA SER A 18 -1.42 2.12 -28.00
C SER A 18 -2.65 2.83 -27.41
N GLY A 19 -3.40 3.54 -28.24
CA GLY A 19 -4.67 4.15 -27.90
C GLY A 19 -5.72 3.07 -27.85
N CYS A 20 -6.19 2.77 -26.65
CA CYS A 20 -7.30 1.85 -26.44
C CYS A 20 -8.53 2.42 -27.18
N SER A 21 -8.97 1.75 -28.25
CA SER A 21 -10.23 2.10 -28.90
C SER A 21 -11.35 1.76 -27.92
N LYS A 22 -12.21 2.73 -27.61
CA LYS A 22 -13.45 2.52 -26.85
C LYS A 22 -14.43 1.69 -27.69
N GLU A 23 -14.13 0.42 -27.92
CA GLU A 23 -15.19 -0.54 -28.23
C GLU A 23 -16.00 -0.70 -26.94
N GLN A 24 -17.32 -0.50 -27.02
CA GLN A 24 -18.20 -0.73 -25.90
C GLN A 24 -18.15 -2.22 -25.57
N SER A 25 -17.34 -2.61 -24.59
CA SER A 25 -17.49 -3.90 -23.93
C SER A 25 -18.95 -4.06 -23.53
N THR A 26 -19.49 -5.23 -23.86
CA THR A 26 -20.75 -5.66 -23.28
C THR A 26 -20.54 -5.72 -21.77
N SER A 27 -21.13 -4.75 -21.07
CA SER A 27 -21.13 -4.53 -19.61
C SER A 27 -21.20 -5.81 -18.75
N TYR A 28 -21.76 -6.88 -19.31
CA TYR A 28 -21.87 -8.20 -18.69
C TYR A 28 -20.52 -8.84 -18.32
N ASP A 29 -19.45 -8.64 -19.10
CA ASP A 29 -18.17 -9.32 -18.84
C ASP A 29 -17.41 -8.72 -17.66
N LEU A 30 -17.44 -7.39 -17.49
CA LEU A 30 -16.61 -6.71 -16.49
C LEU A 30 -17.16 -6.87 -15.07
N ILE A 31 -18.48 -6.83 -14.90
CA ILE A 31 -19.14 -7.09 -13.60
C ILE A 31 -18.84 -8.51 -13.13
N LYS A 32 -18.84 -9.48 -14.04
CA LYS A 32 -18.51 -10.87 -13.71
C LYS A 32 -17.05 -11.00 -13.27
N VAL A 33 -16.10 -10.45 -14.03
CA VAL A 33 -14.67 -10.48 -13.65
C VAL A 33 -14.46 -9.80 -12.29
N TYR A 34 -15.14 -8.68 -12.07
CA TYR A 34 -15.05 -7.93 -10.83
C TYR A 34 -15.46 -8.75 -9.60
N SER A 35 -16.47 -9.62 -9.72
CA SER A 35 -16.93 -10.47 -8.61
C SER A 35 -15.86 -11.41 -8.05
N PHE A 36 -14.72 -11.57 -8.75
CA PHE A 36 -13.59 -12.38 -8.31
C PHE A 36 -12.52 -11.59 -7.54
N ILE A 37 -12.69 -10.28 -7.32
CA ILE A 37 -11.75 -9.54 -6.46
C ILE A 37 -11.71 -10.17 -5.06
N ASP A 38 -12.87 -10.49 -4.50
CA ASP A 38 -12.98 -11.00 -3.13
C ASP A 38 -13.18 -12.52 -3.07
N LYS A 39 -13.14 -13.19 -4.23
CA LYS A 39 -13.40 -14.63 -4.34
C LYS A 39 -12.54 -15.27 -5.42
N GLU A 40 -11.86 -16.35 -5.06
CA GLU A 40 -11.08 -17.15 -6.00
C GLU A 40 -11.97 -17.68 -7.15
N PRO A 41 -11.60 -17.44 -8.43
CA PRO A 41 -12.37 -17.93 -9.56
C PRO A 41 -12.28 -19.46 -9.67
N SER A 42 -13.37 -20.09 -10.13
CA SER A 42 -13.32 -21.51 -10.50
C SER A 42 -12.35 -21.75 -11.66
N VAL A 43 -12.00 -23.01 -11.95
CA VAL A 43 -11.16 -23.35 -13.11
C VAL A 43 -11.79 -22.84 -14.42
N ASP A 44 -13.10 -23.00 -14.58
CA ASP A 44 -13.82 -22.53 -15.76
C ASP A 44 -13.86 -21.01 -15.85
N ASP A 45 -14.11 -20.32 -14.72
CA ASP A 45 -14.06 -18.86 -14.68
C ASP A 45 -12.65 -18.33 -14.96
N THR A 46 -11.62 -19.00 -14.45
CA THR A 46 -10.22 -18.67 -14.73
C THR A 46 -9.93 -18.76 -16.22
N ASN A 47 -10.41 -19.81 -16.90
CA ASN A 47 -10.27 -19.94 -18.35
C ASN A 47 -10.97 -18.79 -19.09
N ILE A 48 -12.16 -18.37 -18.64
CA ILE A 48 -12.88 -17.22 -19.20
C ILE A 48 -12.09 -15.92 -18.98
N ILE A 49 -11.55 -15.70 -17.79
CA ILE A 49 -10.73 -14.52 -17.46
C ILE A 49 -9.47 -14.48 -18.33
N LYS A 50 -8.82 -15.62 -18.60
CA LYS A 50 -7.66 -15.70 -19.50
C LYS A 50 -7.99 -15.26 -20.93
N LEU A 51 -9.19 -15.53 -21.42
CA LEU A 51 -9.61 -15.07 -22.76
C LEU A 51 -9.65 -13.54 -22.86
N ASN A 52 -9.91 -12.84 -21.74
CA ASN A 52 -9.93 -11.38 -21.71
C ASN A 52 -8.53 -10.76 -21.86
N LEU A 53 -7.46 -11.51 -21.62
CA LEU A 53 -6.08 -11.01 -21.78
C LEU A 53 -5.77 -10.59 -23.22
N ASN A 54 -6.51 -11.12 -24.19
CA ASN A 54 -6.33 -10.82 -25.61
C ASN A 54 -7.41 -9.88 -26.16
N LYS A 55 -8.32 -9.37 -25.32
CA LYS A 55 -9.36 -8.42 -25.76
C LYS A 55 -8.77 -7.04 -25.95
N ASN A 56 -9.35 -6.29 -26.91
CA ASN A 56 -9.01 -4.88 -27.13
C ASN A 56 -9.53 -3.96 -26.02
N ASP A 57 -10.50 -4.44 -25.22
CA ASP A 57 -11.01 -3.74 -24.05
C ASP A 57 -9.93 -3.65 -22.96
N CYS A 58 -9.50 -2.43 -22.68
CA CYS A 58 -8.36 -2.15 -21.81
C CYS A 58 -8.68 -2.42 -20.35
N GLU A 59 -9.85 -1.98 -19.92
CA GLU A 59 -10.36 -2.11 -18.56
C GLU A 59 -10.54 -3.60 -18.22
N LEU A 60 -11.19 -4.35 -19.09
CA LEU A 60 -11.42 -5.78 -18.92
C LEU A 60 -10.10 -6.56 -18.93
N ARG A 61 -9.16 -6.22 -19.83
CA ARG A 61 -7.84 -6.86 -19.89
C ARG A 61 -7.02 -6.60 -18.62
N LYS A 62 -6.93 -5.35 -18.17
CA LYS A 62 -6.20 -4.97 -16.94
C LYS A 62 -6.83 -5.57 -15.69
N LEU A 63 -8.15 -5.52 -15.56
CA LEU A 63 -8.85 -6.12 -14.41
C LEU A 63 -8.65 -7.64 -14.39
N SER A 64 -8.77 -8.30 -15.55
CA SER A 64 -8.52 -9.74 -15.68
C SER A 64 -7.08 -10.09 -15.31
N THR A 65 -6.12 -9.24 -15.67
CA THR A 65 -4.71 -9.40 -15.30
C THR A 65 -4.51 -9.29 -13.78
N ILE A 66 -5.15 -8.31 -13.13
CA ILE A 66 -5.13 -8.17 -11.66
C ILE A 66 -5.69 -9.43 -10.99
N ILE A 67 -6.88 -9.89 -11.42
CA ILE A 67 -7.51 -11.08 -10.84
C ILE A 67 -6.62 -12.31 -11.00
N LEU A 68 -6.09 -12.54 -12.20
CA LEU A 68 -5.22 -13.69 -12.44
C LEU A 68 -3.94 -13.62 -11.58
N TYR A 69 -3.31 -12.45 -11.48
CA TYR A 69 -2.13 -12.28 -10.63
C TYR A 69 -2.44 -12.49 -9.14
N LYS A 70 -3.61 -12.04 -8.67
CA LYS A 70 -4.03 -12.21 -7.27
C LYS A 70 -4.03 -13.67 -6.81
N TYR A 71 -4.37 -14.60 -7.72
CA TYR A 71 -4.52 -16.02 -7.41
C TYR A 71 -3.45 -16.91 -8.05
N ASP A 72 -2.64 -16.39 -8.97
CA ASP A 72 -1.55 -17.11 -9.63
C ASP A 72 -0.40 -16.14 -9.99
N GLU A 73 0.71 -16.23 -9.24
CA GLU A 73 1.88 -15.36 -9.40
C GLU A 73 2.55 -15.50 -10.78
N ASN A 74 2.29 -16.57 -11.55
CA ASN A 74 2.80 -16.73 -12.90
C ASN A 74 2.32 -15.62 -13.86
N TYR A 75 1.32 -14.83 -13.46
CA TYR A 75 0.83 -13.66 -14.21
C TYR A 75 1.56 -12.35 -13.89
N LYS A 76 2.62 -12.38 -13.07
CA LYS A 76 3.41 -11.19 -12.71
C LYS A 76 3.92 -10.40 -13.93
N ASP A 77 4.34 -11.09 -14.98
CA ASP A 77 4.83 -10.44 -16.21
C ASP A 77 3.71 -9.72 -16.96
N TYR A 78 2.51 -10.32 -17.01
CA TYR A 78 1.33 -9.69 -17.60
C TYR A 78 0.94 -8.43 -16.83
N LEU A 79 0.93 -8.52 -15.49
CA LEU A 79 0.66 -7.39 -14.63
C LEU A 79 1.68 -6.27 -14.85
N SER A 80 2.97 -6.61 -14.82
CA SER A 80 4.07 -5.66 -15.05
C SER A 80 3.93 -4.95 -16.40
N LYS A 81 3.54 -5.69 -17.44
CA LYS A 81 3.28 -5.13 -18.78
C LYS A 81 2.06 -4.20 -18.80
N GLU A 82 0.93 -4.65 -18.28
CA GLU A 82 -0.34 -3.91 -18.32
C GLU A 82 -0.37 -2.69 -17.39
N PHE A 83 0.47 -2.68 -16.34
CA PHE A 83 0.60 -1.58 -15.39
C PHE A 83 1.88 -0.76 -15.59
N LYS A 84 2.70 -1.07 -16.61
CA LYS A 84 3.83 -0.24 -16.98
C LYS A 84 3.36 1.17 -17.34
N ILE A 85 3.88 2.17 -16.63
CA ILE A 85 3.62 3.59 -16.87
C ILE A 85 4.83 4.15 -17.62
N GLU A 86 4.62 4.63 -18.84
CA GLU A 86 5.65 5.33 -19.60
C GLU A 86 5.67 6.79 -19.20
N GLU A 87 6.58 7.16 -18.30
CA GLU A 87 6.74 8.55 -17.89
C GLU A 87 7.65 9.29 -18.86
N ASN A 88 7.13 10.37 -19.43
CA ASN A 88 7.95 11.35 -20.12
C ASN A 88 8.20 12.53 -19.17
N SER A 89 9.38 12.56 -18.55
CA SER A 89 9.78 13.63 -17.62
C SER A 89 9.75 15.03 -18.26
N ASN A 90 9.91 15.10 -19.58
CA ASN A 90 10.03 16.35 -20.32
C ASN A 90 8.67 16.94 -20.71
N ASN A 91 7.58 16.18 -20.61
CA ASN A 91 6.25 16.63 -21.02
C ASN A 91 5.18 16.28 -19.98
N LYS A 92 5.23 16.94 -18.82
CA LYS A 92 4.27 16.76 -17.74
C LYS A 92 3.01 17.57 -18.00
N ASN A 93 1.90 16.89 -18.30
CA ASN A 93 0.59 17.53 -18.41
C ASN A 93 0.05 17.79 -17.00
N LEU A 94 0.35 18.96 -16.44
CA LEU A 94 -0.12 19.35 -15.11
C LEU A 94 -1.62 19.65 -15.15
N ILE A 95 -2.36 19.04 -14.23
CA ILE A 95 -3.77 19.32 -13.98
C ILE A 95 -3.98 19.69 -12.51
N THR A 96 -5.08 20.37 -12.24
CA THR A 96 -5.48 20.80 -10.90
C THR A 96 -6.12 19.67 -10.10
N ASN A 97 -6.11 19.79 -8.77
CA ASN A 97 -6.85 18.89 -7.89
C ASN A 97 -8.35 18.82 -8.26
N ASP A 98 -8.94 19.95 -8.67
CA ASP A 98 -10.35 20.00 -9.08
C ASP A 98 -10.63 19.17 -10.33
N GLU A 99 -9.72 19.17 -11.32
CA GLU A 99 -9.85 18.33 -12.52
C GLU A 99 -9.76 16.83 -12.19
N VAL A 100 -8.90 16.46 -11.24
CA VAL A 100 -8.83 15.08 -10.71
C VAL A 100 -10.17 14.71 -10.06
N ILE A 101 -10.68 15.55 -9.16
CA ILE A 101 -11.95 15.33 -8.45
C ILE A 101 -13.12 15.24 -9.43
N GLN A 102 -13.18 16.12 -10.43
CA GLN A 102 -14.22 16.11 -11.46
C GLN A 102 -14.16 14.83 -12.30
N THR A 103 -12.97 14.33 -12.60
CA THR A 103 -12.80 13.06 -13.30
C THR A 103 -13.33 11.89 -12.48
N ILE A 104 -13.01 11.84 -11.19
CA ILE A 104 -13.52 10.79 -10.28
C ILE A 104 -15.05 10.85 -10.20
N LYS A 105 -15.62 12.03 -9.92
CA LYS A 105 -17.08 12.23 -9.86
C LYS A 105 -17.79 11.84 -11.16
N ARG A 106 -17.17 12.14 -12.30
CA ARG A 106 -17.69 11.70 -13.60
C ARG A 106 -17.74 10.18 -13.68
N ILE A 107 -16.67 9.48 -13.30
CA ILE A 107 -16.63 8.01 -13.30
C ILE A 107 -17.67 7.44 -12.33
N GLU A 108 -17.78 7.98 -11.12
CA GLU A 108 -18.81 7.59 -10.13
C GLU A 108 -20.23 7.75 -10.70
N SER A 109 -20.53 8.88 -11.34
CA SER A 109 -21.84 9.11 -11.95
C SER A 109 -22.14 8.17 -13.13
N GLN A 110 -21.11 7.76 -13.89
CA GLN A 110 -21.24 6.79 -14.97
C GLN A 110 -21.43 5.36 -14.45
N HIS A 111 -20.97 5.08 -13.23
CA HIS A 111 -20.98 3.76 -12.63
C HIS A 111 -21.46 3.78 -11.16
N PRO A 112 -22.73 4.14 -10.90
CA PRO A 112 -23.24 4.37 -9.54
C PRO A 112 -23.25 3.12 -8.64
N ASN A 113 -23.10 1.92 -9.22
CA ASN A 113 -23.08 0.66 -8.50
C ASN A 113 -21.67 0.13 -8.25
N TYR A 114 -20.63 0.84 -8.68
CA TYR A 114 -19.24 0.45 -8.49
C TYR A 114 -18.75 0.92 -7.12
N ASN A 115 -17.97 0.08 -6.44
CA ASN A 115 -17.33 0.49 -5.19
C ASN A 115 -16.07 1.33 -5.47
N SER A 116 -15.50 1.90 -4.40
CA SER A 116 -14.34 2.77 -4.47
C SER A 116 -13.14 2.14 -5.19
N SER A 117 -12.83 0.86 -4.94
CA SER A 117 -11.73 0.15 -5.60
C SER A 117 -11.88 0.10 -7.12
N ILE A 118 -13.09 -0.14 -7.62
CA ILE A 118 -13.36 -0.10 -9.07
C ILE A 118 -13.23 1.33 -9.60
N ILE A 119 -13.81 2.31 -8.91
CA ILE A 119 -13.74 3.70 -9.34
C ILE A 119 -12.27 4.15 -9.48
N LEU A 120 -11.42 3.76 -8.54
CA LEU A 120 -9.97 4.01 -8.58
C LEU A 120 -9.30 3.27 -9.75
N PHE A 121 -9.70 2.03 -10.04
CA PHE A 121 -9.25 1.28 -11.20
C PHE A 121 -9.58 1.97 -12.53
N TYR A 122 -10.81 2.46 -12.69
CA TYR A 122 -11.21 3.21 -13.88
C TYR A 122 -10.48 4.56 -13.97
N THR A 123 -10.26 5.21 -12.83
CA THR A 123 -9.51 6.47 -12.77
C THR A 123 -8.05 6.26 -13.19
N PHE A 124 -7.41 5.18 -12.75
CA PHE A 124 -6.10 4.77 -13.26
C PHE A 124 -6.12 4.57 -14.77
N CYS A 125 -7.10 3.83 -15.30
CA CYS A 125 -7.20 3.58 -16.74
C CYS A 125 -7.35 4.89 -17.54
N GLU A 126 -8.13 5.85 -17.04
CA GLU A 126 -8.32 7.16 -17.66
C GLU A 126 -7.02 8.00 -17.69
N PHE A 127 -6.15 7.85 -16.69
CA PHE A 127 -4.94 8.66 -16.53
C PHE A 127 -3.66 8.01 -17.07
N LYS A 128 -3.60 6.68 -17.14
CA LYS A 128 -2.38 5.91 -17.45
C LYS A 128 -1.63 6.43 -18.68
N ASP A 129 -2.34 6.63 -19.78
CA ASP A 129 -1.71 6.92 -21.08
C ASP A 129 -1.64 8.42 -21.40
N LYS A 130 -2.07 9.28 -20.45
CA LYS A 130 -2.15 10.74 -20.65
C LYS A 130 -0.98 11.52 -20.04
N ASN A 131 -0.08 10.84 -19.33
CA ASN A 131 1.04 11.45 -18.59
C ASN A 131 0.59 12.68 -17.77
N LEU A 132 -0.51 12.53 -17.03
CA LEU A 132 -1.07 13.60 -16.20
C LEU A 132 -0.40 13.65 -14.83
N TRP A 133 -0.13 14.86 -14.36
CA TRP A 133 0.53 15.14 -13.10
C TRP A 133 -0.29 16.13 -12.29
N VAL A 134 -0.20 16.03 -10.97
CA VAL A 134 -0.78 17.00 -10.04
C VAL A 134 0.33 17.60 -9.18
N ASP A 135 0.22 18.89 -8.86
CA ASP A 135 1.14 19.58 -7.95
C ASP A 135 0.49 19.68 -6.57
N ILE A 136 1.09 19.03 -5.58
CA ILE A 136 0.67 19.07 -4.18
C ILE A 136 1.82 19.66 -3.38
N ASN A 137 1.65 20.90 -2.93
CA ASN A 137 2.64 21.62 -2.11
C ASN A 137 4.04 21.71 -2.75
N GLY A 138 4.13 21.83 -4.08
CA GLY A 138 5.39 21.90 -4.82
C GLY A 138 5.92 20.54 -5.27
N GLU A 139 5.29 19.45 -4.84
CA GLU A 139 5.63 18.09 -5.28
C GLU A 139 4.74 17.68 -6.46
N LYS A 140 5.38 17.28 -7.57
CA LYS A 140 4.69 16.81 -8.77
C LYS A 140 4.50 15.31 -8.69
N ILE A 141 3.24 14.88 -8.59
CA ILE A 141 2.85 13.48 -8.47
C ILE A 141 2.23 13.00 -9.78
N SER A 142 2.72 11.87 -10.29
CA SER A 142 2.15 11.18 -11.44
C SER A 142 0.84 10.50 -11.04
N LEU A 143 -0.27 10.90 -11.66
CA LEU A 143 -1.59 10.36 -11.29
C LEU A 143 -1.70 8.87 -11.64
N ALA A 144 -1.10 8.45 -12.75
CA ALA A 144 -1.04 7.04 -13.12
C ALA A 144 -0.34 6.21 -12.03
N LYS A 145 0.78 6.70 -11.47
CA LYS A 145 1.49 6.02 -10.39
C LYS A 145 0.67 6.00 -9.11
N PHE A 146 0.08 7.14 -8.74
CA PHE A 146 -0.74 7.28 -7.55
C PHE A 146 -1.92 6.29 -7.54
N PHE A 147 -2.75 6.30 -8.59
CA PHE A 147 -3.88 5.39 -8.67
C PHE A 147 -3.45 3.94 -8.90
N GLY A 148 -2.36 3.70 -9.64
CA GLY A 148 -1.76 2.37 -9.78
C GLY A 148 -1.39 1.78 -8.43
N GLY A 149 -0.62 2.51 -7.61
CA GLY A 149 -0.24 2.10 -6.26
C GLY A 149 -1.45 1.86 -5.37
N THR A 150 -2.46 2.73 -5.45
CA THR A 150 -3.72 2.59 -4.69
C THR A 150 -4.47 1.31 -5.07
N ILE A 151 -4.47 0.91 -6.35
CA ILE A 151 -5.06 -0.35 -6.82
C ILE A 151 -4.29 -1.55 -6.27
N PHE A 152 -2.95 -1.51 -6.31
CA PHE A 152 -2.10 -2.58 -5.76
C PHE A 152 -2.33 -2.75 -4.25
N GLY A 153 -2.48 -1.65 -3.51
CA GLY A 153 -2.83 -1.69 -2.10
C GLY A 153 -4.22 -2.27 -1.84
N ASN A 154 -5.25 -1.72 -2.51
CA ASN A 154 -6.64 -2.07 -2.20
C ASN A 154 -7.10 -3.42 -2.78
N ILE A 155 -6.74 -3.74 -4.03
CA ILE A 155 -7.28 -4.93 -4.72
C ILE A 155 -6.42 -6.15 -4.45
N LEU A 156 -5.11 -5.98 -4.55
CA LEU A 156 -4.17 -7.09 -4.44
C LEU A 156 -3.76 -7.35 -3.00
N ASN A 157 -3.95 -6.38 -2.10
CA ASN A 157 -3.39 -6.41 -0.75
C ASN A 157 -1.88 -6.74 -0.77
N GLN A 158 -1.20 -6.41 -1.90
CA GLN A 158 0.13 -6.90 -2.24
C GLN A 158 1.25 -5.90 -1.96
N SER A 159 0.94 -4.61 -1.79
CA SER A 159 1.95 -3.73 -1.19
C SER A 159 2.36 -4.23 0.19
N GLU A 160 1.42 -4.88 0.91
CA GLU A 160 1.76 -5.70 2.06
C GLU A 160 2.22 -7.08 1.65
N LYS A 161 1.48 -7.90 0.87
CA LYS A 161 1.89 -9.30 0.64
C LYS A 161 3.17 -9.53 -0.15
N ASP A 162 3.48 -8.79 -1.21
CA ASP A 162 4.74 -8.98 -1.96
C ASP A 162 5.92 -8.44 -1.15
N PHE A 163 5.71 -7.36 -0.40
CA PHE A 163 6.69 -6.81 0.52
C PHE A 163 6.92 -7.72 1.73
N ILE A 164 5.85 -8.20 2.36
CA ILE A 164 5.85 -9.14 3.48
C ILE A 164 6.36 -10.49 3.00
N LYS A 165 6.06 -10.96 1.78
CA LYS A 165 6.62 -12.20 1.24
C LYS A 165 8.11 -12.07 1.00
N LEU A 166 8.58 -10.98 0.38
CA LEU A 166 10.00 -10.67 0.30
C LEU A 166 10.62 -10.62 1.70
N VAL A 167 10.04 -9.85 2.61
CA VAL A 167 10.56 -9.72 3.97
C VAL A 167 10.50 -11.04 4.75
N ASN A 168 9.50 -11.88 4.56
CA ASN A 168 9.38 -13.16 5.25
C ASN A 168 10.35 -14.19 4.68
N GLU A 169 10.46 -14.28 3.35
CA GLU A 169 11.51 -15.09 2.69
C GLU A 169 12.91 -14.61 3.12
N GLU A 170 13.09 -13.31 3.35
CA GLU A 170 14.35 -12.71 3.78
C GLU A 170 14.62 -12.90 5.28
N ALA A 171 13.60 -12.77 6.13
CA ALA A 171 13.67 -13.02 7.57
C ALA A 171 13.93 -14.50 7.86
N GLU A 172 13.37 -15.42 7.06
CA GLU A 172 13.71 -16.85 7.10
C GLU A 172 15.21 -17.09 6.81
N THR A 173 15.82 -16.26 5.96
CA THR A 173 17.28 -16.31 5.70
C THR A 173 18.12 -15.46 6.66
N ASN A 174 17.48 -14.70 7.55
CA ASN A 174 18.12 -13.76 8.48
C ASN A 174 19.10 -12.79 7.78
N ASN A 175 18.81 -12.40 6.52
CA ASN A 175 19.76 -11.71 5.66
C ASN A 175 19.45 -10.22 5.50
N ILE A 176 19.73 -9.46 6.56
CA ILE A 176 19.56 -8.00 6.65
C ILE A 176 20.26 -7.23 5.49
N SER A 177 21.31 -7.80 4.88
CA SER A 177 22.06 -7.15 3.79
C SER A 177 21.23 -6.88 2.53
N LEU A 178 20.06 -7.50 2.40
CA LEU A 178 19.14 -7.23 1.29
C LEU A 178 18.45 -5.87 1.43
N CYS A 179 18.17 -5.43 2.66
CA CYS A 179 17.68 -4.07 2.90
C CYS A 179 18.71 -2.98 2.51
N GLU A 180 20.00 -3.33 2.41
CA GLU A 180 21.06 -2.43 1.90
C GLU A 180 21.03 -2.27 0.38
N LYS A 181 20.37 -3.17 -0.36
CA LYS A 181 20.27 -3.10 -1.83
C LYS A 181 19.26 -2.06 -2.29
N TYR A 182 18.31 -1.68 -1.45
CA TYR A 182 17.44 -0.54 -1.74
C TYR A 182 18.29 0.72 -1.78
N ASP A 183 18.12 1.49 -2.86
CA ASP A 183 18.88 2.71 -3.10
C ASP A 183 18.76 3.63 -1.87
N ILE A 184 19.87 4.25 -1.47
CA ILE A 184 19.93 5.19 -0.35
C ILE A 184 18.95 6.36 -0.58
N THR A 185 18.62 6.65 -1.84
CA THR A 185 17.64 7.68 -2.21
C THR A 185 16.19 7.28 -1.90
N ASP A 186 15.91 5.99 -1.70
CA ASP A 186 14.58 5.46 -1.36
C ASP A 186 14.51 5.12 0.14
N VAL A 187 14.61 6.17 0.95
CA VAL A 187 14.61 6.10 2.41
C VAL A 187 13.36 5.36 2.92
N THR A 188 12.21 5.58 2.30
CA THR A 188 10.95 4.95 2.69
C THR A 188 10.99 3.44 2.54
N ASN A 189 11.33 2.90 1.35
CA ASN A 189 11.33 1.45 1.16
C ASN A 189 12.40 0.77 2.01
N ARG A 190 13.56 1.43 2.20
CA ARG A 190 14.59 0.96 3.12
C ARG A 190 14.09 0.90 4.56
N THR A 191 13.46 1.96 5.07
CA THR A 191 12.87 2.00 6.42
C THR A 191 11.85 0.90 6.62
N ILE A 192 10.93 0.72 5.67
CA ILE A 192 9.92 -0.35 5.75
C ILE A 192 10.61 -1.73 5.75
N CYS A 193 11.70 -1.91 5.00
CA CYS A 193 12.40 -3.21 4.92
C CYS A 193 12.99 -3.60 6.27
N TYR A 194 13.82 -2.73 6.83
CA TYR A 194 14.40 -2.95 8.16
C TYR A 194 13.32 -3.10 9.24
N THR A 195 12.24 -2.32 9.16
CA THR A 195 11.13 -2.41 10.11
C THR A 195 10.45 -3.78 10.06
N MET A 196 10.09 -4.27 8.88
CA MET A 196 9.42 -5.56 8.76
C MET A 196 10.35 -6.72 9.09
N VAL A 197 11.64 -6.66 8.72
CA VAL A 197 12.64 -7.66 9.12
C VAL A 197 12.79 -7.67 10.63
N GLY A 198 12.87 -6.51 11.28
CA GLY A 198 12.95 -6.39 12.73
C GLY A 198 11.69 -6.92 13.44
N ILE A 199 10.50 -6.72 12.86
CA ILE A 199 9.24 -7.27 13.39
C ILE A 199 9.25 -8.79 13.34
N GLU A 200 9.62 -9.37 12.19
CA GLU A 200 9.56 -10.82 11.97
C GLU A 200 10.64 -11.54 12.79
N LEU A 201 11.87 -11.01 12.78
CA LEU A 201 12.98 -11.55 13.57
C LEU A 201 12.84 -11.28 15.07
N LYS A 202 11.97 -10.35 15.45
CA LYS A 202 11.89 -9.85 16.82
C LYS A 202 13.28 -9.37 17.27
N ASP A 203 13.91 -8.55 16.43
CA ASP A 203 15.25 -8.03 16.65
C ASP A 203 15.32 -6.55 16.35
N THR A 204 15.30 -5.78 17.44
CA THR A 204 15.43 -4.32 17.45
C THR A 204 16.77 -3.81 16.91
N SER A 205 17.85 -4.59 16.97
CA SER A 205 19.16 -4.17 16.43
C SER A 205 19.12 -3.98 14.91
N VAL A 206 18.14 -4.57 14.23
CA VAL A 206 17.87 -4.35 12.80
C VAL A 206 17.62 -2.86 12.52
N CYS A 207 16.93 -2.15 13.42
CA CYS A 207 16.62 -0.72 13.28
C CYS A 207 17.87 0.17 13.31
N GLU A 208 18.97 -0.26 13.93
CA GLU A 208 20.22 0.50 14.03
C GLU A 208 20.90 0.73 12.66
N ASN A 209 20.48 -0.01 11.63
CA ASN A 209 20.97 0.13 10.25
C ASN A 209 20.27 1.27 9.47
N LEU A 210 19.29 1.93 10.08
CA LEU A 210 18.64 3.13 9.56
C LEU A 210 19.44 4.37 9.95
N LYS A 211 19.48 5.36 9.06
CA LYS A 211 20.33 6.56 9.23
C LYS A 211 19.64 7.73 9.92
N GLU A 212 18.32 7.82 9.78
CA GLU A 212 17.55 8.94 10.31
C GLU A 212 16.82 8.50 11.57
N GLU A 213 16.92 9.31 12.62
CA GLU A 213 16.31 9.05 13.93
C GLU A 213 14.81 8.77 13.84
N GLN A 214 14.07 9.57 13.05
CA GLN A 214 12.64 9.35 12.82
C GLN A 214 12.31 7.96 12.25
N ASN A 215 13.20 7.38 11.43
CA ASN A 215 13.01 6.05 10.84
C ASN A 215 13.38 4.94 11.83
N ILE A 216 14.40 5.20 12.66
CA ILE A 216 14.79 4.33 13.77
C ILE A 216 13.61 4.24 14.77
N ASP A 217 13.03 5.37 15.15
CA ASP A 217 11.88 5.44 16.05
C ASP A 217 10.67 4.73 15.48
N PHE A 218 10.38 4.95 14.19
CA PHE A 218 9.31 4.25 13.48
C PHE A 218 9.50 2.74 13.51
N CYS A 219 10.73 2.28 13.22
CA CYS A 219 11.08 0.87 13.23
C CYS A 219 10.87 0.25 14.62
N TYR A 220 11.44 0.84 15.68
CA TYR A 220 11.27 0.36 17.05
C TYR A 220 9.79 0.35 17.49
N THR A 221 9.04 1.40 17.17
CA THR A 221 7.63 1.49 17.51
C THR A 221 6.86 0.32 16.92
N ASN A 222 7.01 0.04 15.61
CA ASN A 222 6.29 -1.05 14.95
C ASN A 222 6.70 -2.45 15.46
N ILE A 223 7.97 -2.67 15.81
CA ILE A 223 8.42 -3.94 16.43
C ILE A 223 7.70 -4.18 17.74
N ILE A 224 7.59 -3.14 18.57
CA ILE A 224 6.93 -3.20 19.88
C ILE A 224 5.44 -3.40 19.71
N GLU A 225 4.82 -2.72 18.72
CA GLU A 225 3.42 -2.91 18.42
C GLU A 225 3.07 -4.36 18.06
N ARG A 226 4.06 -5.12 17.58
CA ARG A 226 3.94 -6.53 17.16
C ARG A 226 4.41 -7.54 18.21
N GLY A 227 4.79 -7.11 19.42
CA GLY A 227 4.77 -7.98 20.62
C GLY A 227 6.12 -8.39 21.23
N GLU A 228 7.13 -7.51 21.26
CA GLU A 228 8.41 -7.80 21.95
C GLU A 228 8.52 -7.26 23.40
N GLY A 229 7.46 -6.69 23.96
CA GLY A 229 7.47 -6.18 25.34
C GLY A 229 8.29 -4.89 25.52
N PHE A 230 8.21 -4.32 26.72
CA PHE A 230 8.67 -2.94 26.99
C PHE A 230 10.17 -2.72 27.08
N SER A 231 10.96 -3.77 27.25
CA SER A 231 12.42 -3.64 27.46
C SER A 231 13.13 -2.97 26.29
N ILE A 232 12.48 -2.89 25.14
CA ILE A 232 13.00 -2.19 23.96
C ILE A 232 12.95 -0.67 24.14
N CYS A 233 11.94 -0.15 24.86
CA CYS A 233 11.81 1.29 25.10
C CYS A 233 13.01 1.86 25.86
N ASP A 234 13.76 1.03 26.60
CA ASP A 234 14.98 1.44 27.28
C ASP A 234 16.13 1.83 26.33
N LYS A 235 16.06 1.45 25.04
CA LYS A 235 17.03 1.80 24.02
C LYS A 235 16.72 3.10 23.27
N LEU A 236 15.56 3.70 23.50
CA LEU A 236 15.13 4.93 22.83
C LEU A 236 15.61 6.18 23.58
N GLU A 237 15.77 7.28 22.85
CA GLU A 237 15.95 8.60 23.47
C GLU A 237 14.73 8.96 24.34
N GLU A 238 14.92 9.79 25.37
CA GLU A 238 13.91 10.06 26.40
C GLU A 238 12.56 10.52 25.84
N GLU A 239 12.56 11.33 24.76
CA GLU A 239 11.33 11.77 24.09
C GLU A 239 10.54 10.60 23.47
N ASN A 240 11.25 9.66 22.85
CA ASN A 240 10.65 8.52 22.16
C ASN A 240 10.40 7.34 23.09
N LYS A 241 11.17 7.24 24.18
CA LYS A 241 10.95 6.29 25.28
C LYS A 241 9.57 6.47 25.89
N ALA A 242 9.16 7.70 26.18
CA ALA A 242 7.83 7.98 26.71
C ALA A 242 6.71 7.59 25.72
N LYS A 243 6.90 7.87 24.42
CA LYS A 243 5.94 7.49 23.36
C LYS A 243 5.83 5.96 23.26
N CYS A 244 6.96 5.28 23.19
CA CYS A 244 7.11 3.84 23.12
C CYS A 244 6.43 3.11 24.28
N ILE A 245 6.74 3.54 25.50
CA ILE A 245 6.11 3.03 26.72
C ILE A 245 4.60 3.23 26.63
N GLY A 246 4.14 4.42 26.22
CA GLY A 246 2.72 4.71 26.04
C GLY A 246 2.02 3.80 25.03
N TYR A 247 2.64 3.49 23.89
CA TYR A 247 2.08 2.60 22.86
C TYR A 247 2.03 1.15 23.33
N GLY A 248 3.13 0.64 23.90
CA GLY A 248 3.15 -0.74 24.40
C GLY A 248 2.13 -0.97 25.51
N VAL A 249 1.89 0.04 26.37
CA VAL A 249 0.91 -0.02 27.47
C VAL A 249 -0.51 -0.15 26.93
N LEU A 250 -0.86 0.65 25.93
CA LEU A 250 -2.18 0.58 25.29
C LEU A 250 -2.41 -0.79 24.64
N LEU A 251 -1.39 -1.35 23.99
CA LEU A 251 -1.48 -2.64 23.34
C LEU A 251 -1.59 -3.80 24.33
N MET A 252 -0.80 -3.79 25.40
CA MET A 252 -0.89 -4.80 26.46
C MET A 252 -2.20 -4.77 27.21
N LEU A 253 -2.77 -3.57 27.39
CA LEU A 253 -4.11 -3.47 27.96
C LEU A 253 -5.15 -4.07 27.01
N ALA A 254 -5.08 -3.73 25.72
CA ALA A 254 -6.02 -4.23 24.71
C ALA A 254 -5.93 -5.76 24.51
N SER A 255 -4.73 -6.34 24.60
CA SER A 255 -4.49 -7.79 24.48
C SER A 255 -4.73 -8.56 25.79
N GLY A 256 -4.94 -7.87 26.91
CA GLY A 256 -5.03 -8.47 28.24
C GLY A 256 -3.70 -9.02 28.76
N GLU A 257 -2.58 -8.61 28.16
CA GLU A 257 -1.24 -9.08 28.53
C GLU A 257 -0.69 -8.44 29.79
N CYS A 258 -1.19 -7.28 30.22
CA CYS A 258 -0.80 -6.72 31.53
C CYS A 258 -0.99 -7.76 32.67
N GLU A 259 -1.98 -8.65 32.59
CA GLU A 259 -2.23 -9.69 33.60
C GLU A 259 -1.14 -10.80 33.65
N LYS A 260 -0.39 -10.97 32.55
CA LYS A 260 0.64 -12.01 32.39
C LYS A 260 2.03 -11.55 32.82
N GLU A 261 2.20 -10.25 33.04
CA GLU A 261 3.48 -9.64 33.42
C GLU A 261 3.85 -9.89 34.90
N LYS A 262 5.13 -9.70 35.22
CA LYS A 262 5.59 -9.68 36.62
C LYS A 262 4.95 -8.52 37.37
N GLU A 263 4.73 -8.67 38.68
CA GLU A 263 3.98 -7.69 39.51
C GLU A 263 4.37 -6.22 39.27
N ASN A 264 5.67 -5.90 39.29
CA ASN A 264 6.14 -4.52 39.05
C ASN A 264 5.84 -4.01 37.63
N SER A 265 5.95 -4.88 36.61
CA SER A 265 5.65 -4.53 35.22
C SER A 265 4.13 -4.43 34.98
N LYS A 266 3.37 -5.29 35.66
CA LYS A 266 1.90 -5.31 35.65
C LYS A 266 1.32 -4.04 36.26
N GLU A 267 1.85 -3.61 37.42
CA GLU A 267 1.48 -2.34 38.05
C GLU A 267 1.76 -1.16 37.11
N LEU A 268 2.97 -1.08 36.55
CA LEU A 268 3.35 -0.04 35.61
C LEU A 268 2.45 -0.02 34.35
N CYS A 269 2.06 -1.20 33.85
CA CYS A 269 1.13 -1.36 32.74
C CYS A 269 -0.23 -0.72 33.05
N TYR A 270 -0.81 -0.99 34.22
CA TYR A 270 -2.10 -0.42 34.61
C TYR A 270 -2.03 1.06 34.96
N GLU A 271 -0.96 1.49 35.62
CA GLU A 271 -0.75 2.90 35.98
C GLU A 271 -0.70 3.79 34.73
N LEU A 272 0.17 3.43 33.78
CA LEU A 272 0.32 4.18 32.52
C LEU A 272 -0.93 4.07 31.65
N SER A 273 -1.66 2.95 31.70
CA SER A 273 -2.92 2.80 30.99
C SER A 273 -3.98 3.75 31.53
N ALA A 274 -4.11 3.82 32.86
CA ALA A 274 -5.06 4.68 33.54
C ALA A 274 -4.77 6.17 33.27
N GLU A 275 -3.50 6.59 33.33
CA GLU A 275 -3.09 7.95 33.00
C GLU A 275 -3.42 8.32 31.55
N ARG A 276 -3.12 7.43 30.61
CA ARG A 276 -3.24 7.73 29.17
C ARG A 276 -4.67 7.69 28.67
N LEU A 277 -5.47 6.73 29.15
CA LEU A 277 -6.88 6.58 28.79
C LEU A 277 -7.80 7.47 29.63
N LYS A 278 -7.31 8.01 30.74
CA LYS A 278 -8.12 8.74 31.75
C LYS A 278 -9.30 7.88 32.23
N GLU A 279 -9.08 6.58 32.38
CA GLU A 279 -10.09 5.62 32.81
C GLU A 279 -9.87 5.20 34.27
N ALA A 280 -10.65 5.79 35.18
CA ALA A 280 -10.57 5.49 36.61
C ALA A 280 -10.84 4.01 36.96
N SER A 281 -11.52 3.26 36.08
CA SER A 281 -11.75 1.82 36.26
C SER A 281 -10.45 1.01 36.27
N LEU A 282 -9.42 1.48 35.56
CA LEU A 282 -8.11 0.82 35.48
C LEU A 282 -7.30 0.99 36.76
N CYS A 283 -7.56 2.07 37.52
CA CYS A 283 -6.94 2.32 38.82
C CYS A 283 -7.29 1.25 39.87
N ASN A 284 -8.45 0.58 39.75
CA ASN A 284 -8.83 -0.50 40.67
C ASN A 284 -7.91 -1.74 40.52
N LYS A 285 -7.11 -1.81 39.45
CA LYS A 285 -6.14 -2.88 39.21
C LYS A 285 -4.72 -2.51 39.67
N VAL A 286 -4.50 -1.28 40.12
CA VAL A 286 -3.23 -0.81 40.69
C VAL A 286 -3.27 -1.05 42.20
N TYR A 287 -2.21 -1.62 42.79
CA TYR A 287 -2.15 -1.91 44.23
C TYR A 287 -2.30 -0.63 45.09
N GLU A 288 -2.79 -0.81 46.32
CA GLU A 288 -3.09 0.26 47.28
C GLU A 288 -1.95 1.26 47.50
N LYS A 289 -0.69 0.83 47.32
CA LYS A 289 0.51 1.65 47.51
C LYS A 289 0.63 2.80 46.47
N HIS A 290 -0.07 2.73 45.35
CA HIS A 290 -0.02 3.72 44.26
C HIS A 290 -1.34 4.48 44.04
N ILE A 291 -2.34 4.32 44.93
CA ILE A 291 -3.66 4.99 44.83
C ILE A 291 -3.55 6.51 44.68
N GLY A 292 -2.58 7.16 45.34
CA GLY A 292 -2.43 8.62 45.28
C GLY A 292 -2.07 9.21 43.91
N LEU A 293 -1.68 8.37 42.94
CA LEU A 293 -1.48 8.80 41.54
C LEU A 293 -2.80 8.80 40.77
N CYS A 294 -3.71 7.88 41.10
CA CYS A 294 -5.04 7.79 40.53
C CYS A 294 -6.00 8.88 41.04
N ASP A 295 -5.75 9.45 42.22
CA ASP A 295 -6.55 10.56 42.78
C ASP A 295 -6.47 11.87 41.97
N ARG A 296 -5.63 11.94 40.93
CA ARG A 296 -5.47 13.12 40.06
C ARG A 296 -6.35 13.08 38.80
N TYR A 297 -7.09 12.01 38.56
CA TYR A 297 -7.90 11.79 37.36
C TYR A 297 -9.38 11.62 37.71
#